data_AF-A0AA51Q8H7-F1
#
_entry.id   AF-A0AA51Q8H7-F1
#
_cell.length_a   1.000
_cell.length_b   1.000
_cell.length_c   1.000
_cell.angle_alpha   90.00
_cell.angle_beta   90.00
_cell.angle_gamma   90.00
#
_symmetry.space_group_name_H-M   'P 1'
#
loop_
_entity.id
_entity.type
_entity.pdbx_description
1 polymer ?
#
loop_
_entity_poly.entity_id
_entity_poly.type
_entity_poly.pdbx_seq_one_letter_code
_entity_poly.pdbx_strand_id
1 'polypeptide(L)'
;MASILRNTKVDELPQLINVLIGDMSFVGPRPELQHYVNMYTEQEKRILDLKPGITDWASITNFDQFEIFTKAKDPDEAYLKYIRPLKLQLQLYYRNNNSFFSDIKIILWTVYKVISHSEKLPMEIAQIATSLEDRR
;
A
#
# COMPACT_ATOMS: atom_id res chain seq x y z
N MET A 1 31.27 -6.69 -8.47
CA MET A 1 31.07 -5.94 -7.20
C MET A 1 29.65 -5.37 -7.09
N ALA A 2 28.61 -6.14 -7.41
CA ALA A 2 27.22 -5.65 -7.39
C ALA A 2 26.22 -6.75 -6.93
N SER A 3 26.65 -7.62 -6.01
CA SER A 3 25.79 -8.71 -5.51
C SER A 3 25.73 -8.81 -3.98
N ILE A 4 26.43 -7.93 -3.25
CA ILE A 4 26.47 -7.98 -1.78
C ILE A 4 25.42 -7.04 -1.14
N LEU A 5 24.82 -6.12 -1.90
CA LEU A 5 23.78 -5.20 -1.40
C LEU A 5 22.38 -5.83 -1.30
N ARG A 6 22.17 -7.06 -1.80
CA ARG A 6 20.84 -7.69 -1.87
C ARG A 6 20.34 -8.24 -0.51
N ASN A 7 21.15 -8.20 0.55
CA ASN A 7 20.83 -8.77 1.87
C ASN A 7 20.79 -7.76 3.02
N THR A 8 20.95 -6.48 2.75
CA THR A 8 20.80 -5.43 3.77
C THR A 8 19.77 -4.43 3.27
N LYS A 9 18.79 -4.06 4.10
CA LYS A 9 17.72 -3.06 3.86
C LYS A 9 18.24 -1.62 3.62
N VAL A 10 19.39 -1.47 2.96
CA VAL A 10 20.04 -0.21 2.62
C VAL A 10 19.23 0.55 1.56
N ASP A 11 18.38 -0.15 0.80
CA ASP A 11 17.49 0.45 -0.21
C ASP A 11 16.35 1.31 0.38
N GLU A 12 16.07 1.21 1.69
CA GLU A 12 15.04 2.03 2.37
C GLU A 12 15.60 3.32 2.98
N LEU A 13 16.93 3.45 3.17
CA LEU A 13 17.55 4.66 3.70
C LEU A 13 17.33 5.90 2.81
N PRO A 14 17.41 5.82 1.47
CA PRO A 14 17.06 6.95 0.60
C PRO A 14 15.60 7.41 0.75
N GLN A 15 14.67 6.47 0.99
CA GLN A 15 13.26 6.81 1.20
C GLN A 15 13.05 7.57 2.51
N LEU A 16 13.80 7.20 3.56
CA LEU A 16 13.77 7.94 4.82
C LEU A 16 14.29 9.37 4.65
N ILE A 17 15.33 9.57 3.84
CA ILE A 17 15.82 10.92 3.49
C ILE A 17 14.72 11.70 2.75
N ASN A 18 14.01 11.10 1.81
CA ASN A 18 12.89 11.73 1.10
C ASN A 18 11.76 12.18 2.04
N VAL A 19 11.55 11.46 3.14
CA VAL A 19 10.61 11.89 4.19
C VAL A 19 11.14 13.10 4.95
N LEU A 20 12.44 13.13 5.27
CA LEU A 20 13.06 14.25 6.00
C LEU A 20 13.10 15.54 5.17
N ILE A 21 13.32 15.45 3.85
CA ILE A 21 13.31 16.62 2.94
C ILE A 21 11.89 17.03 2.50
N GLY A 22 10.87 16.23 2.83
CA GLY A 22 9.46 16.57 2.65
C GLY A 22 8.81 16.14 1.34
N ASP A 23 9.55 15.43 0.47
CA ASP A 23 9.08 14.87 -0.80
C ASP A 23 8.15 13.66 -0.59
N MET A 24 8.34 12.93 0.51
CA MET A 24 7.49 11.82 0.94
C MET A 24 6.98 12.04 2.37
N SER A 25 5.97 11.25 2.72
CA SER A 25 5.48 11.09 4.09
C SER A 25 5.90 9.71 4.62
N PHE A 26 5.90 9.53 5.95
CA PHE A 26 5.99 8.17 6.50
C PHE A 26 4.75 7.35 6.13
N VAL A 27 3.59 7.99 6.16
CA VAL A 27 2.29 7.39 5.87
C VAL A 27 1.68 8.02 4.64
N GLY A 28 1.31 7.20 3.67
CA GLY A 28 0.75 7.66 2.41
C GLY A 28 0.80 6.57 1.33
N PRO A 29 -0.03 6.69 0.29
CA PRO A 29 -0.10 5.70 -0.77
C PRO A 29 1.25 5.56 -1.47
N ARG A 30 1.63 4.34 -1.82
CA ARG A 30 2.79 4.15 -2.71
C ARG A 30 2.46 4.65 -4.12
N PRO A 31 3.42 5.29 -4.82
CA PRO A 31 3.22 5.73 -6.19
C PRO A 31 2.78 4.58 -7.09
N GLU A 32 1.82 4.87 -7.96
CA GLU A 32 1.28 3.92 -8.92
C GLU A 32 1.93 4.13 -10.29
N LEU A 33 2.02 3.08 -11.11
CA LEU A 33 2.48 3.20 -12.49
C LEU A 33 1.56 4.14 -13.28
N GLN A 34 2.14 5.04 -14.08
CA GLN A 34 1.39 6.03 -14.86
C GLN A 34 0.29 5.39 -15.71
N HIS A 35 0.54 4.19 -16.26
CA HIS A 35 -0.45 3.42 -17.01
C HIS A 35 -1.74 3.18 -16.21
N TYR A 36 -1.66 2.78 -14.94
CA TYR A 36 -2.84 2.58 -14.10
C TYR A 36 -3.41 3.88 -13.56
N VAL A 37 -2.58 4.90 -13.32
CA VAL A 37 -3.03 6.25 -12.94
C VAL A 37 -3.93 6.85 -14.03
N ASN A 38 -3.59 6.62 -15.31
CA ASN A 38 -4.41 7.08 -16.44
C ASN A 38 -5.80 6.43 -16.48
N MET A 39 -6.00 5.30 -15.79
CA MET A 39 -7.31 4.64 -15.67
C MET A 39 -8.14 5.16 -14.50
N TYR A 40 -7.66 6.15 -13.75
CA TYR A 40 -8.33 6.61 -12.53
C TYR A 40 -9.65 7.32 -12.86
N THR A 41 -10.71 6.93 -12.15
CA THR A 41 -11.95 7.71 -12.11
C THR A 41 -11.70 9.06 -11.42
N GLU A 42 -12.63 10.02 -11.58
CA GLU A 42 -12.54 11.31 -10.88
C GLU A 42 -12.48 11.16 -9.35
N GLN A 43 -13.13 10.14 -8.81
CA GLN A 43 -13.04 9.83 -7.38
C GLN A 43 -11.65 9.30 -7.01
N GLU A 44 -11.08 8.39 -7.80
CA GLU A 44 -9.76 7.80 -7.58
C GLU A 44 -8.62 8.83 -7.70
N LYS A 45 -8.77 9.84 -8.56
CA LYS A 45 -7.80 10.94 -8.69
C LYS A 45 -7.55 11.70 -7.38
N ARG A 46 -8.50 11.70 -6.44
CA ARG A 46 -8.33 12.31 -5.11
C ARG A 46 -7.21 11.67 -4.28
N ILE A 47 -6.76 10.46 -4.64
CA ILE A 47 -5.61 9.80 -4.04
C ILE A 47 -4.31 10.56 -4.38
N LEU A 48 -4.24 11.19 -5.55
CA LEU A 48 -3.06 11.92 -6.03
C LEU A 48 -2.79 13.20 -5.23
N ASP A 49 -3.76 13.67 -4.44
CA ASP A 49 -3.57 14.79 -3.50
C ASP A 49 -2.71 14.39 -2.28
N LEU A 50 -2.55 13.09 -2.03
CA LEU A 50 -1.78 12.58 -0.90
C LEU A 50 -0.30 12.53 -1.26
N LYS A 51 0.54 12.90 -0.28
CA LYS A 51 1.98 12.68 -0.41
C LYS A 51 2.26 11.17 -0.47
N PRO A 52 3.16 10.71 -1.35
CA PRO A 52 3.61 9.34 -1.35
C PRO A 52 4.17 8.91 0.01
N GLY A 53 3.93 7.67 0.42
CA GLY A 53 4.35 7.17 1.72
C GLY A 53 5.18 5.89 1.69
N ILE A 54 5.88 5.64 2.79
CA ILE A 54 6.62 4.38 3.02
C ILE A 54 5.62 3.24 3.29
N THR A 55 4.58 3.52 4.10
CA THR A 55 3.52 2.58 4.49
C THR A 55 2.12 3.19 4.33
N ASP A 56 1.11 2.34 4.17
CA ASP A 56 -0.32 2.65 4.06
C ASP A 56 -1.17 1.40 4.36
N TRP A 57 -2.50 1.55 4.36
CA TRP A 57 -3.38 0.40 4.54
C TRP A 57 -3.23 -0.66 3.45
N ALA A 58 -2.97 -0.27 2.20
CA ALA A 58 -2.83 -1.23 1.11
C ALA A 58 -1.58 -2.10 1.24
N SER A 59 -0.45 -1.53 1.67
CA SER A 59 0.80 -2.24 1.93
C SER A 59 0.70 -3.14 3.16
N ILE A 60 -0.06 -2.75 4.19
CA ILE A 60 -0.32 -3.58 5.37
C ILE A 60 -1.24 -4.77 5.02
N THR A 61 -2.20 -4.62 4.10
CA THR A 61 -3.16 -5.67 3.75
C THR A 61 -2.60 -6.73 2.78
N ASN A 62 -1.71 -6.36 1.86
CA ASN A 62 -1.38 -7.18 0.68
C ASN A 62 -0.17 -8.14 0.79
N PHE A 63 0.11 -8.77 1.93
CA PHE A 63 1.33 -9.62 2.03
C PHE A 63 1.28 -10.90 1.19
N ASP A 64 0.12 -11.55 1.06
CA ASP A 64 0.04 -12.87 0.39
C ASP A 64 -0.42 -12.80 -1.06
N GLN A 65 -1.13 -11.72 -1.43
CA GLN A 65 -1.65 -11.58 -2.79
C GLN A 65 -0.51 -11.47 -3.81
N PHE A 66 0.64 -10.85 -3.48
CA PHE A 66 1.80 -10.75 -4.37
C PHE A 66 2.29 -12.11 -4.90
N GLU A 67 2.22 -13.18 -4.11
CA GLU A 67 2.63 -14.52 -4.57
C GLU A 67 1.72 -15.07 -5.68
N ILE A 68 0.42 -14.72 -5.66
CA ILE A 68 -0.55 -15.14 -6.69
C ILE A 68 -0.17 -14.53 -8.05
N PHE A 69 0.36 -13.30 -8.08
CA PHE A 69 0.80 -12.61 -9.30
C PHE A 69 2.02 -13.27 -9.93
N THR A 70 2.97 -13.72 -9.11
CA THR A 70 4.18 -14.39 -9.62
C THR A 70 3.87 -15.71 -10.35
N LYS A 71 2.70 -16.29 -10.09
CA LYS A 71 2.23 -17.55 -10.70
C LYS A 71 1.13 -17.33 -11.75
N ALA A 72 0.66 -16.09 -11.93
CA ALA A 72 -0.38 -15.77 -12.89
C ALA A 72 0.15 -15.80 -14.33
N LYS A 73 -0.68 -16.27 -15.26
CA LYS A 73 -0.35 -16.28 -16.70
C LYS A 73 -0.25 -14.86 -17.28
N ASP A 74 -1.04 -13.93 -16.75
CA ASP A 74 -1.03 -12.51 -17.05
C ASP A 74 -1.06 -11.70 -15.74
N PRO A 75 0.08 -11.14 -15.31
CA PRO A 75 0.16 -10.36 -14.07
C PRO A 75 -0.63 -9.05 -14.10
N ASP A 76 -0.76 -8.41 -15.27
CA ASP A 76 -1.45 -7.12 -15.42
C ASP A 76 -2.96 -7.32 -15.29
N GLU A 77 -3.52 -8.34 -15.96
CA GLU A 77 -4.93 -8.68 -15.83
C GLU A 77 -5.28 -9.04 -14.39
N ALA A 78 -4.46 -9.89 -13.76
CA ALA A 78 -4.65 -10.24 -12.37
C ALA A 78 -4.65 -8.98 -11.49
N TYR A 79 -3.75 -8.02 -11.78
CA TYR A 79 -3.56 -6.85 -10.93
C TYR A 79 -4.80 -5.96 -10.97
N LEU A 80 -5.27 -5.68 -12.19
CA LEU A 80 -6.47 -4.89 -12.44
C LEU A 80 -7.72 -5.52 -11.83
N LYS A 81 -7.80 -6.85 -11.83
CA LYS A 81 -8.97 -7.59 -11.33
C LYS A 81 -8.97 -7.78 -9.82
N TYR A 82 -7.83 -8.05 -9.21
CA TYR A 82 -7.76 -8.52 -7.82
C TYR A 82 -7.12 -7.51 -6.85
N ILE A 83 -5.99 -6.90 -7.20
CA ILE A 83 -5.30 -5.95 -6.29
C ILE A 83 -5.86 -4.54 -6.42
N ARG A 84 -5.94 -4.02 -7.64
CA ARG A 84 -6.25 -2.60 -7.90
C ARG A 84 -7.53 -2.15 -7.18
N PRO A 85 -8.65 -2.91 -7.21
CA PRO A 85 -9.87 -2.49 -6.54
C PRO A 85 -9.70 -2.34 -5.02
N LEU A 86 -9.04 -3.31 -4.37
CA LEU A 86 -8.79 -3.28 -2.93
C LEU A 86 -7.82 -2.17 -2.55
N LYS A 87 -6.72 -2.04 -3.29
CA LYS A 87 -5.73 -0.98 -3.10
C LYS A 87 -6.40 0.40 -3.15
N LEU A 88 -7.22 0.66 -4.18
CA LEU A 88 -7.89 1.94 -4.34
C LEU A 88 -8.91 2.22 -3.23
N GLN A 89 -9.68 1.22 -2.80
CA GLN A 89 -10.62 1.40 -1.69
C GLN A 89 -9.91 1.76 -0.39
N LEU A 90 -8.79 1.09 -0.08
CA LEU A 90 -7.99 1.39 1.12
C LEU A 90 -7.35 2.79 1.04
N GLN A 91 -6.88 3.19 -0.13
CA GLN A 91 -6.31 4.52 -0.36
C GLN A 91 -7.36 5.62 -0.28
N LEU A 92 -8.56 5.41 -0.83
CA LEU A 92 -9.69 6.33 -0.69
C LEU A 92 -10.18 6.38 0.76
N TYR A 93 -10.21 5.25 1.46
CA TYR A 93 -10.52 5.21 2.88
C TYR A 93 -9.54 6.06 3.68
N TYR A 94 -8.24 5.90 3.45
CA TYR A 94 -7.23 6.76 4.07
C TYR A 94 -7.43 8.22 3.69
N ARG A 95 -7.61 8.54 2.40
CA ARG A 95 -7.84 9.93 1.93
C ARG A 95 -9.01 10.62 2.64
N ASN A 96 -10.07 9.89 2.94
CA ASN A 96 -11.26 10.45 3.59
C ASN A 96 -11.14 10.54 5.12
N ASN A 97 -10.18 9.84 5.72
CA ASN A 97 -10.02 9.73 7.18
C ASN A 97 -8.61 10.15 7.66
N ASN A 98 -7.79 10.72 6.79
CA ASN A 98 -6.39 11.01 7.09
C ASN A 98 -6.30 12.09 8.16
N SER A 99 -5.59 11.75 9.22
CA SER A 99 -5.32 12.58 10.39
C SER A 99 -4.05 12.09 11.06
N PHE A 100 -3.47 12.92 11.92
CA PHE A 100 -2.30 12.56 12.71
C PHE A 100 -2.48 11.23 13.47
N PHE A 101 -3.67 10.99 14.04
CA PHE A 101 -3.97 9.74 14.75
C PHE A 101 -4.08 8.53 13.81
N SER A 102 -4.64 8.72 12.61
CA SER A 102 -4.67 7.66 11.61
C SER A 102 -3.27 7.26 11.16
N ASP A 103 -2.34 8.23 11.08
CA ASP A 103 -0.96 7.97 10.70
C ASP A 103 -0.23 7.16 11.77
N ILE A 104 -0.36 7.56 13.05
CA ILE A 104 0.17 6.79 14.18
C ILE A 104 -0.40 5.37 14.17
N LYS A 105 -1.71 5.23 13.93
CA LYS A 105 -2.36 3.91 13.87
C LYS A 105 -1.73 3.03 12.79
N ILE A 106 -1.54 3.57 11.57
CA ILE A 106 -0.91 2.84 10.45
C ILE A 106 0.52 2.43 10.81
N ILE A 107 1.30 3.33 11.41
CA ILE A 107 2.69 3.03 11.83
C ILE A 107 2.71 1.90 12.87
N LEU A 108 1.88 1.97 13.91
CA LEU A 108 1.80 0.93 14.94
C LEU A 108 1.39 -0.42 14.37
N TRP A 109 0.42 -0.44 13.45
CA TRP A 109 0.02 -1.65 12.76
C TRP A 109 1.10 -2.20 11.85
N THR A 110 1.85 -1.34 11.16
CA THR A 110 3.01 -1.73 10.35
C THR A 110 4.06 -2.41 11.23
N VAL A 111 4.44 -1.78 12.36
CA VAL A 111 5.42 -2.35 13.30
C VAL A 111 4.93 -3.65 13.90
N TYR A 112 3.67 -3.71 14.34
CA TYR A 112 3.06 -4.94 14.86
C TYR A 112 3.12 -6.06 13.84
N LYS A 113 2.77 -5.81 12.57
CA LYS A 113 2.81 -6.83 11.51
C LYS A 113 4.22 -7.34 11.26
N VAL A 114 5.20 -6.43 11.13
CA VAL A 114 6.60 -6.80 10.86
C VAL A 114 7.20 -7.62 12.01
N ILE A 115 6.84 -7.34 13.26
CA ILE A 115 7.37 -8.07 14.42
C ILE A 115 6.62 -9.39 14.64
N SER A 116 5.29 -9.35 14.67
CA SER A 116 4.46 -10.51 15.01
C SER A 116 4.25 -11.48 13.85
N HIS A 117 4.51 -11.05 12.62
CA HIS A 117 4.16 -11.78 11.39
C HIS A 117 2.66 -12.17 11.35
N SER A 118 1.81 -11.41 12.05
CA SER A 118 0.37 -11.70 12.15
C SER A 118 -0.38 -11.18 10.93
N GLU A 119 -1.34 -11.95 10.43
CA GLU A 119 -2.22 -11.50 9.35
C GLU A 119 -3.31 -10.51 9.79
N LYS A 120 -3.43 -10.26 11.10
CA LYS A 120 -4.49 -9.41 11.68
C LYS A 120 -4.46 -7.99 11.11
N LEU A 121 -5.66 -7.44 10.97
CA LEU A 121 -5.92 -6.07 10.54
C LEU A 121 -6.89 -5.40 11.51
N PRO A 122 -6.91 -4.05 11.57
CA PRO A 122 -8.01 -3.33 12.22
C PRO A 122 -9.34 -3.74 11.60
N MET A 123 -10.39 -3.79 12.42
CA MET A 123 -11.70 -4.30 12.00
C MET A 123 -12.27 -3.59 10.77
N GLU A 124 -12.15 -2.26 10.71
CA GLU A 124 -12.60 -1.48 9.56
C GLU A 124 -11.83 -1.79 8.27
N ILE A 125 -10.54 -2.12 8.37
CA ILE A 125 -9.70 -2.48 7.22
C ILE A 125 -10.02 -3.90 6.76
N ALA A 126 -10.22 -4.82 7.72
CA ALA A 126 -10.66 -6.19 7.43
C ALA A 126 -12.02 -6.19 6.72
N GLN A 127 -12.98 -5.38 7.16
CA GLN A 127 -14.28 -5.25 6.51
C GLN A 127 -14.18 -4.79 5.06
N ILE A 128 -13.32 -3.80 4.77
CA ILE A 128 -13.06 -3.36 3.39
C ILE A 128 -12.48 -4.50 2.56
N ALA A 129 -11.49 -5.21 3.10
CA ALA A 129 -10.85 -6.34 2.43
C ALA A 129 -11.85 -7.46 2.08
N THR A 130 -12.64 -7.90 3.05
CA THR A 130 -13.62 -8.98 2.87
C THR A 130 -14.77 -8.57 1.93
N SER A 131 -15.20 -7.31 1.97
CA SER A 131 -16.30 -6.82 1.11
C SER A 131 -16.04 -6.94 -0.40
N LEU A 132 -14.77 -7.06 -0.80
CA LEU A 132 -14.35 -7.28 -2.18
C LEU A 132 -14.12 -8.75 -2.51
N GLU A 133 -13.85 -9.60 -1.51
CA GLU A 133 -13.79 -11.05 -1.68
C GLU A 133 -15.17 -11.63 -1.95
N ASP A 134 -16.20 -11.16 -1.23
CA ASP A 134 -17.59 -11.60 -1.40
C ASP A 134 -18.21 -11.21 -2.76
N ARG A 135 -17.54 -10.35 -3.54
CA ARG A 135 -17.97 -9.93 -4.88
C ARG A 135 -17.30 -10.72 -6.03
N ARG A 136 -16.45 -11.69 -5.71
CA ARG A 136 -15.73 -12.55 -6.66
C ARG A 136 -16.50 -13.85 -6.92
#